data_AF-A0A9Q3E506-F1
#
_entry.id   AF-A0A9Q3E506-F1
#
_cell.length_a   1.000
_cell.length_b   1.000
_cell.length_c   1.000
_cell.angle_alpha   90.00
_cell.angle_beta   90.00
_cell.angle_gamma   90.00
#
_symmetry.space_group_name_H-M   'P 1'
#
loop_
_entity.id
_entity.type
_entity.pdbx_description
1 polymer ?
#
loop_
_entity_poly.entity_id
_entity_poly.type
_entity_poly.pdbx_seq_one_letter_code
_entity_poly.pdbx_strand_id
1 'polypeptide(L)'
;MEEPTSMPRRVTTPFSRPMASSTPFSLQRPNTLSKRVDIYAQASSPFQQEVQRNNTPIFSISPKDYNLWFDGNDVERFIERVENIAEIEGASGRDIARQISFWTKDQDISYHIEGMPGYETVYWEKSKLNMKRRWGTVLPKIRYKLPSITQLFTKIKQEGGIKNMSQYKVFFGEYEFIITYLKRYQYIQADINHNEEMLASLSSNVQESIFKEMIKDNAMVQALDGGYIIPRLEIL
;
A
#
# COMPACT_ATOMS: atom_id res chain seq x y z
N MET A 1 86.89 18.90 11.70
CA MET A 1 86.53 19.13 10.29
C MET A 1 86.84 17.84 9.58
N GLU A 2 85.86 16.95 9.49
CA GLU A 2 85.97 15.67 8.80
C GLU A 2 85.10 15.73 7.55
N GLU A 3 85.66 15.31 6.43
CA GLU A 3 84.91 14.84 5.26
C GLU A 3 84.73 13.32 5.43
N PRO A 4 83.55 12.75 5.08
CA PRO A 4 83.55 11.78 3.99
C PRO A 4 82.31 11.90 3.08
N THR A 5 82.50 11.92 1.76
CA THR A 5 82.57 10.75 0.86
C THR A 5 81.21 10.13 0.48
N SER A 6 80.82 10.39 -0.78
CA SER A 6 80.27 9.46 -1.78
C SER A 6 78.95 8.72 -1.51
N MET A 7 77.89 9.15 -2.21
CA MET A 7 76.71 8.35 -2.58
C MET A 7 76.85 7.83 -4.02
N PRO A 8 76.46 6.58 -4.34
CA PRO A 8 76.50 6.06 -5.71
C PRO A 8 75.23 6.37 -6.53
N ARG A 9 75.41 6.34 -7.86
CA ARG A 9 74.45 6.62 -8.95
C ARG A 9 73.42 5.50 -9.23
N ARG A 10 72.24 5.90 -9.71
CA ARG A 10 71.48 5.42 -10.93
C ARG A 10 70.18 6.25 -11.02
N VAL A 11 69.84 7.08 -12.03
CA VAL A 11 69.55 6.83 -13.47
C VAL A 11 68.55 5.67 -13.60
N THR A 12 67.26 5.80 -13.99
CA THR A 12 66.61 6.57 -15.08
C THR A 12 65.07 6.45 -14.96
N THR A 13 64.34 7.58 -15.16
CA THR A 13 63.07 7.81 -15.91
C THR A 13 61.77 6.96 -15.73
N PRO A 14 60.58 7.48 -16.13
CA PRO A 14 59.43 7.62 -15.23
C PRO A 14 58.19 6.80 -15.66
N PHE A 15 57.25 6.62 -14.73
CA PHE A 15 55.84 6.47 -15.08
C PHE A 15 54.97 7.21 -14.05
N SER A 16 54.37 8.30 -14.51
CA SER A 16 53.37 9.07 -13.79
C SER A 16 52.10 8.23 -13.56
N ARG A 17 51.68 8.10 -12.31
CA ARG A 17 50.28 7.82 -11.93
C ARG A 17 49.75 9.05 -11.18
N PRO A 18 48.63 9.65 -11.59
CA PRO A 18 48.03 10.72 -10.79
C PRO A 18 47.40 10.13 -9.52
N MET A 19 47.71 10.75 -8.39
CA MET A 19 47.00 10.58 -7.12
C MET A 19 45.54 10.96 -7.31
N ALA A 20 44.64 10.05 -6.94
CA ALA A 20 43.22 10.34 -6.83
C ALA A 20 43.00 11.39 -5.72
N SER A 21 42.53 12.57 -6.12
CA SER A 21 42.02 13.58 -5.21
C SER A 21 40.75 13.07 -4.54
N SER A 22 40.81 12.91 -3.22
CA SER A 22 39.68 12.66 -2.34
C SER A 22 38.64 13.79 -2.45
N THR A 23 37.52 13.50 -3.11
CA THR A 23 36.30 14.32 -3.02
C THR A 23 35.45 13.79 -1.86
N PRO A 24 34.91 14.62 -0.97
CA PRO A 24 34.08 14.14 0.14
C PRO A 24 32.79 13.50 -0.39
N PHE A 25 32.45 12.34 0.17
CA PHE A 25 31.24 11.57 -0.09
C PHE A 25 30.00 12.45 0.16
N SER A 26 29.44 13.04 -0.91
CA SER A 26 28.09 13.58 -0.85
C SER A 26 27.13 12.40 -0.78
N LEU A 27 26.41 12.26 0.34
CA LEU A 27 25.25 11.38 0.46
C LEU A 27 24.15 11.91 -0.47
N GLN A 28 24.24 11.55 -1.76
CA GLN A 28 23.11 11.67 -2.67
C GLN A 28 22.02 10.72 -2.17
N ARG A 29 21.00 11.28 -1.52
CA ARG A 29 19.73 10.58 -1.29
C ARG A 29 19.23 10.11 -2.66
N PRO A 30 18.91 8.82 -2.86
CA PRO A 30 18.35 8.37 -4.12
C PRO A 30 17.00 9.07 -4.32
N ASN A 31 16.90 9.82 -5.43
CA ASN A 31 15.72 10.58 -5.81
C ASN A 31 14.62 9.61 -6.31
N THR A 32 14.00 8.88 -5.38
CA THR A 32 12.96 7.87 -5.66
C THR A 32 11.55 8.46 -5.76
N LEU A 33 11.38 9.76 -5.46
CA LEU A 33 10.12 10.47 -5.63
C LEU A 33 9.88 10.91 -7.09
N SER A 34 10.93 11.21 -7.85
CA SER A 34 10.77 11.63 -9.26
C SER A 34 10.21 10.51 -10.14
N LYS A 35 10.64 9.25 -9.92
CA LYS A 35 10.24 8.11 -10.75
C LYS A 35 8.81 7.61 -10.52
N ARG A 36 8.11 8.08 -9.48
CA ARG A 36 6.70 7.71 -9.24
C ARG A 36 5.70 8.69 -9.87
N VAL A 37 6.15 9.89 -10.24
CA VAL A 37 5.29 10.89 -10.89
C VAL A 37 5.14 10.60 -12.39
N ASP A 38 6.15 9.98 -13.00
CA ASP A 38 6.21 9.80 -14.46
C ASP A 38 5.39 8.60 -14.99
N ILE A 39 5.00 7.64 -14.14
CA ILE A 39 4.27 6.44 -14.58
C ILE A 39 2.81 6.78 -14.97
N TYR A 40 2.25 7.86 -14.42
CA TYR A 40 0.88 8.30 -14.72
C TYR A 40 0.80 9.26 -15.93
N ALA A 41 1.91 9.58 -16.58
CA ALA A 41 1.95 10.60 -17.63
C ALA A 41 1.81 10.06 -19.07
N GLN A 42 1.79 8.74 -19.30
CA GLN A 42 1.80 8.18 -20.66
C GLN A 42 0.75 7.11 -20.98
N ALA A 43 -0.22 6.87 -20.10
CA ALA A 43 -1.45 6.20 -20.51
C ALA A 43 -2.45 7.27 -20.93
N SER A 44 -2.78 7.34 -22.22
CA SER A 44 -3.91 8.12 -22.69
C SER A 44 -5.17 7.58 -21.99
N SER A 45 -5.69 8.33 -21.02
CA SER A 45 -6.91 7.97 -20.29
C SER A 45 -8.05 7.74 -21.30
N PRO A 46 -8.86 6.67 -21.18
CA PRO A 46 -10.02 6.44 -22.05
C PRO A 46 -10.96 7.64 -22.12
N PHE A 47 -10.94 8.51 -21.11
CA PHE A 47 -11.72 9.74 -21.02
C PHE A 47 -11.15 10.93 -21.83
N GLN A 48 -9.97 10.81 -22.42
CA GLN A 48 -9.36 11.88 -23.25
C GLN A 48 -9.96 11.96 -24.67
N GLN A 49 -10.64 10.92 -25.15
CA GLN A 49 -11.26 10.88 -26.48
C GLN A 49 -12.77 11.08 -26.44
N GLU A 50 -13.25 12.28 -26.12
CA GLU A 50 -14.67 12.62 -26.31
C GLU A 50 -14.85 13.92 -27.10
N VAL A 51 -14.80 13.79 -28.42
CA VAL A 51 -15.40 14.78 -29.33
C VAL A 51 -16.87 14.38 -29.55
N GLN A 52 -17.77 15.17 -28.98
CA GLN A 52 -19.20 15.32 -29.29
C GLN A 52 -19.95 14.05 -29.74
N ARG A 53 -20.38 13.19 -28.78
CA ARG A 53 -21.46 12.23 -29.02
C ARG A 53 -22.74 12.73 -28.34
N ASN A 54 -23.62 13.33 -29.12
CA ASN A 54 -24.78 14.08 -28.63
C ASN A 54 -26.02 13.20 -28.30
N ASN A 55 -25.87 11.89 -28.04
CA ASN A 55 -27.03 11.00 -27.81
C ASN A 55 -26.76 9.76 -26.92
N THR A 56 -25.76 9.80 -26.03
CA THR A 56 -25.48 8.68 -25.11
C THR A 56 -26.48 8.69 -23.93
N PRO A 57 -27.04 7.54 -23.50
CA PRO A 57 -27.80 7.44 -22.26
C PRO A 57 -27.00 7.98 -21.08
N ILE A 58 -27.63 8.75 -20.20
CA ILE A 58 -27.01 9.18 -18.94
C ILE A 58 -26.99 7.97 -18.01
N PHE A 59 -25.80 7.46 -17.68
CA PHE A 59 -25.64 6.34 -16.76
C PHE A 59 -25.62 6.85 -15.31
N SER A 60 -26.61 6.44 -14.52
CA SER A 60 -26.70 6.79 -13.10
C SER A 60 -26.00 5.74 -12.26
N ILE A 61 -24.86 6.08 -11.67
CA ILE A 61 -24.15 5.18 -10.74
C ILE A 61 -24.73 5.39 -9.35
N SER A 62 -25.26 4.34 -8.73
CA SER A 62 -25.75 4.36 -7.35
C SER A 62 -24.58 4.17 -6.36
N PRO A 63 -24.26 5.16 -5.51
CA PRO A 63 -23.22 5.01 -4.48
C PRO A 63 -23.52 3.91 -3.47
N LYS A 64 -24.81 3.63 -3.25
CA LYS A 64 -25.26 2.64 -2.27
C LYS A 64 -24.88 1.23 -2.69
N ASP A 65 -25.06 0.93 -3.96
CA ASP A 65 -24.86 -0.41 -4.55
C ASP A 65 -23.38 -0.82 -4.45
N TYR A 66 -22.48 0.17 -4.48
CA TYR A 66 -21.03 -0.01 -4.43
C TYR A 66 -20.36 0.40 -3.12
N ASN A 67 -21.13 0.85 -2.12
CA ASN A 67 -20.61 1.51 -0.91
C ASN A 67 -19.52 2.55 -1.25
N LEU A 68 -19.87 3.46 -2.17
CA LEU A 68 -19.00 4.47 -2.77
C LEU A 68 -19.31 5.85 -2.19
N TRP A 69 -18.94 6.06 -0.93
CA TRP A 69 -19.13 7.34 -0.25
C TRP A 69 -17.79 8.02 -0.03
N PHE A 70 -17.69 9.28 -0.45
CA PHE A 70 -16.55 10.13 -0.15
C PHE A 70 -16.74 10.82 1.20
N ASP A 71 -15.71 10.74 2.05
CA ASP A 71 -15.67 11.32 3.40
C ASP A 71 -14.57 12.38 3.54
N GLY A 72 -13.96 12.79 2.43
CA GLY A 72 -12.86 13.76 2.41
C GLY A 72 -11.47 13.15 2.62
N ASN A 73 -11.37 11.83 2.84
CA ASN A 73 -10.10 11.12 3.01
C ASN A 73 -9.79 10.21 1.81
N ASP A 74 -8.51 9.89 1.62
CA ASP A 74 -8.01 8.95 0.60
C ASP A 74 -8.62 9.18 -0.80
N VAL A 75 -8.63 10.44 -1.25
CA VAL A 75 -9.30 10.87 -2.49
C VAL A 75 -8.80 10.11 -3.73
N GLU A 76 -7.53 9.70 -3.75
CA GLU A 76 -6.96 8.90 -4.84
C GLU A 76 -7.64 7.54 -4.94
N ARG A 77 -7.88 6.87 -3.81
CA ARG A 77 -8.57 5.58 -3.77
C ARG A 77 -10.05 5.75 -4.11
N PHE A 78 -10.66 6.84 -3.68
CA PHE A 78 -12.04 7.17 -4.06
C PHE A 78 -12.15 7.32 -5.59
N ILE A 79 -11.28 8.13 -6.21
CA ILE A 79 -11.22 8.32 -7.67
C ILE A 79 -11.01 6.99 -8.40
N GLU A 80 -10.06 6.16 -7.95
CA GLU A 80 -9.81 4.84 -8.55
C GLU A 80 -11.06 3.94 -8.54
N ARG A 81 -11.80 3.92 -7.44
CA ARG A 81 -13.04 3.13 -7.34
C ARG A 81 -14.14 3.70 -8.25
N VAL A 82 -14.28 5.02 -8.30
CA VAL A 82 -15.23 5.70 -9.17
C VAL A 82 -14.98 5.32 -10.63
N GLU A 83 -13.72 5.36 -11.09
CA GLU A 83 -13.36 5.06 -12.48
C GLU A 83 -13.58 3.59 -12.81
N ASN A 84 -13.24 2.67 -11.91
CA ASN A 84 -13.48 1.24 -12.10
C ASN A 84 -14.98 0.93 -12.20
N ILE A 85 -15.80 1.50 -11.32
CA ILE A 85 -17.25 1.32 -11.37
C ILE A 85 -17.83 1.93 -12.65
N ALA A 86 -17.35 3.11 -13.05
CA ALA A 86 -17.78 3.73 -14.30
C ALA A 86 -17.43 2.86 -15.52
N GLU A 87 -16.27 2.20 -15.53
CA GLU A 87 -15.90 1.24 -16.56
C GLU A 87 -16.84 0.01 -16.59
N ILE A 88 -17.19 -0.53 -15.42
CA ILE A 88 -18.14 -1.66 -15.29
C ILE A 88 -19.55 -1.27 -15.77
N GLU A 89 -20.04 -0.10 -15.38
CA GLU A 89 -21.37 0.41 -15.69
C GLU A 89 -21.46 1.08 -17.08
N GLY A 90 -20.34 1.21 -17.80
CA GLY A 90 -20.28 1.92 -19.08
C GLY A 90 -20.54 3.43 -18.97
N ALA A 91 -20.35 4.02 -17.79
CA ALA A 91 -20.56 5.43 -17.53
C ALA A 91 -19.39 6.28 -18.04
N SER A 92 -19.71 7.41 -18.65
CA SER A 92 -18.70 8.36 -19.13
C SER A 92 -18.17 9.25 -18.00
N GLY A 93 -17.05 9.92 -18.25
CA GLY A 93 -16.53 10.95 -17.34
C GLY A 93 -17.55 12.08 -17.12
N ARG A 94 -18.36 12.38 -18.15
CA ARG A 94 -19.45 13.34 -18.04
C ARG A 94 -20.49 12.91 -17.02
N ASP A 95 -20.84 11.63 -16.99
CA ASP A 95 -21.83 11.09 -16.06
C ASP A 95 -21.32 11.12 -14.62
N ILE A 96 -20.04 10.79 -14.41
CA ILE A 96 -19.38 10.90 -13.11
C ILE A 96 -19.41 12.35 -12.61
N ALA A 97 -18.97 13.30 -13.44
CA ALA A 97 -18.85 14.71 -13.04
C ALA A 97 -20.19 15.34 -12.62
N ARG A 98 -21.32 14.86 -13.15
CA ARG A 98 -22.67 15.31 -12.74
C ARG A 98 -23.14 14.76 -11.40
N GLN A 99 -22.64 13.58 -11.02
CA GLN A 99 -23.18 12.83 -9.88
C GLN A 99 -22.29 12.91 -8.65
N ILE A 100 -21.01 13.22 -8.83
CA ILE A 100 -19.97 13.16 -7.81
C ILE A 100 -20.26 14.02 -6.56
N SER A 101 -21.04 15.10 -6.67
CA SER A 101 -21.50 15.91 -5.53
C SER A 101 -22.45 15.16 -4.61
N PHE A 102 -23.28 14.24 -5.15
CA PHE A 102 -24.21 13.43 -4.36
C PHE A 102 -23.55 12.22 -3.69
N TRP A 103 -22.27 11.95 -3.98
CA TRP A 103 -21.57 10.76 -3.50
C TRP A 103 -20.82 11.01 -2.18
N THR A 104 -21.30 11.97 -1.39
CA THR A 104 -20.84 12.27 -0.04
C THR A 104 -22.05 12.37 0.89
N LYS A 105 -21.88 11.99 2.15
CA LYS A 105 -22.88 12.23 3.21
C LYS A 105 -22.66 13.56 3.93
N ASP A 106 -21.49 14.17 3.72
CA ASP A 106 -21.11 15.45 4.28
C ASP A 106 -21.50 16.57 3.31
N GLN A 107 -22.34 17.49 3.79
CA GLN A 107 -22.87 18.62 3.02
C GLN A 107 -21.80 19.65 2.68
N ASP A 108 -20.77 19.82 3.52
CA ASP A 108 -19.66 20.74 3.25
C ASP A 108 -18.78 20.20 2.12
N ILE A 109 -18.55 18.89 2.09
CA ILE A 109 -17.85 18.22 0.98
C ILE A 109 -18.66 18.37 -0.31
N SER A 110 -19.98 18.17 -0.26
CA SER A 110 -20.86 18.32 -1.42
C SER A 110 -20.77 19.74 -1.99
N TYR A 111 -20.92 20.75 -1.13
CA TYR A 111 -20.84 22.15 -1.51
C TYR A 111 -19.48 22.50 -2.13
N HIS A 112 -18.38 21.99 -1.56
CA HIS A 112 -17.06 22.18 -2.13
C HIS A 112 -16.89 21.53 -3.50
N ILE A 113 -17.45 20.34 -3.73
CA ILE A 113 -17.40 19.66 -5.04
C ILE A 113 -18.18 20.46 -6.08
N GLU A 114 -19.37 20.95 -5.75
CA GLU A 114 -20.20 21.77 -6.65
C GLU A 114 -19.53 23.09 -7.04
N GLY A 115 -18.80 23.70 -6.10
CA GLY A 115 -18.04 24.93 -6.33
C GLY A 115 -16.72 24.74 -7.09
N MET A 116 -16.33 23.51 -7.46
CA MET A 116 -15.06 23.26 -8.12
C MET A 116 -15.12 23.52 -9.65
N PRO A 117 -14.09 24.17 -10.23
CA PRO A 117 -13.96 24.28 -11.67
C PRO A 117 -13.90 22.87 -12.31
N GLY A 118 -14.84 22.54 -13.18
CA GLY A 118 -14.96 21.17 -13.74
C GLY A 118 -16.33 20.56 -13.55
N TYR A 119 -17.05 20.95 -12.49
CA TYR A 119 -18.43 20.56 -12.24
C TYR A 119 -19.38 21.17 -13.29
N GLU A 120 -19.32 22.50 -13.47
CA GLU A 120 -20.11 23.22 -14.48
C GLU A 120 -19.80 22.82 -15.93
N THR A 121 -18.52 22.54 -16.22
CA THR A 121 -18.07 22.10 -17.55
C THR A 121 -18.24 20.59 -17.76
N VAL A 122 -18.71 19.86 -16.74
CA VAL A 122 -18.94 18.42 -16.73
C VAL A 122 -17.71 17.63 -17.22
N TYR A 123 -16.52 18.06 -16.79
CA TYR A 123 -15.25 17.53 -17.27
C TYR A 123 -14.51 16.82 -16.14
N TRP A 124 -14.66 15.50 -16.10
CA TRP A 124 -14.15 14.65 -15.02
C TRP A 124 -12.67 14.83 -14.73
N GLU A 125 -11.82 14.94 -15.76
CA GLU A 125 -10.38 15.13 -15.58
C GLU A 125 -10.05 16.39 -14.76
N LYS A 126 -10.82 17.47 -14.95
CA LYS A 126 -10.64 18.71 -14.20
C LYS A 126 -11.24 18.60 -12.79
N SER A 127 -12.36 17.89 -12.63
CA SER A 127 -12.89 17.56 -11.30
C SER A 127 -11.87 16.73 -10.49
N LYS A 128 -11.29 15.67 -11.07
CA LYS A 128 -10.22 14.86 -10.46
C LYS A 128 -9.05 15.71 -9.99
N LEU A 129 -8.57 16.62 -10.83
CA LEU A 129 -7.43 17.48 -10.49
C LEU A 129 -7.75 18.38 -9.29
N ASN A 130 -8.94 18.96 -9.23
CA ASN A 130 -9.35 19.81 -8.10
C ASN A 130 -9.61 19.00 -6.83
N MET A 131 -10.21 17.80 -6.95
CA MET A 131 -10.38 16.89 -5.83
C MET A 131 -9.05 16.49 -5.22
N LYS A 132 -8.07 16.09 -6.05
CA LYS A 132 -6.68 15.81 -5.62
C LYS A 132 -5.99 17.05 -5.05
N ARG A 133 -6.24 18.24 -5.57
CA ARG A 133 -5.65 19.48 -5.02
C ARG A 133 -6.20 19.80 -3.62
N ARG A 134 -7.50 19.58 -3.40
CA ARG A 134 -8.19 19.96 -2.16
C ARG A 134 -8.06 18.90 -1.06
N TRP A 135 -8.23 17.63 -1.41
CA TRP A 135 -8.26 16.50 -0.48
C TRP A 135 -7.12 15.50 -0.70
N GLY A 136 -6.32 15.68 -1.74
CA GLY A 136 -5.14 14.86 -1.94
C GLY A 136 -4.11 15.21 -0.89
N THR A 137 -3.60 14.18 -0.25
CA THR A 137 -2.48 14.30 0.67
C THR A 137 -1.18 14.12 -0.14
N VAL A 138 -0.15 14.91 0.18
CA VAL A 138 1.18 14.77 -0.47
C VAL A 138 1.74 13.36 -0.33
N LEU A 139 1.32 12.64 0.72
CA LEU A 139 1.60 11.23 0.94
C LEU A 139 0.29 10.49 1.23
N PRO A 140 0.07 9.27 0.70
CA PRO A 140 -1.07 8.45 1.08
C PRO A 140 -1.16 8.30 2.60
N LYS A 141 -2.36 8.38 3.17
CA LYS A 141 -2.55 8.17 4.60
C LYS A 141 -2.09 6.75 4.98
N ILE A 142 -1.12 6.67 5.87
CA ILE A 142 -0.61 5.38 6.34
C ILE A 142 -1.69 4.72 7.20
N ARG A 143 -2.37 3.71 6.66
CA ARG A 143 -3.42 2.97 7.37
C ARG A 143 -2.84 1.94 8.34
N TYR A 144 -1.80 1.23 7.93
CA TYR A 144 -1.09 0.27 8.75
C TYR A 144 0.42 0.49 8.67
N LYS A 145 1.10 0.18 9.77
CA LYS A 145 2.56 0.24 9.92
C LYS A 145 3.08 -1.17 10.18
N LEU A 146 4.39 -1.37 10.12
CA LEU A 146 5.01 -2.65 10.46
C LEU A 146 4.54 -3.23 11.81
N PRO A 147 4.39 -2.44 12.90
CA PRO A 147 3.91 -2.98 14.18
C PRO A 147 2.41 -3.31 14.22
N SER A 148 1.64 -2.98 13.17
CA SER A 148 0.18 -3.19 13.19
C SER A 148 -0.20 -4.66 13.33
N ILE A 149 0.60 -5.59 12.82
CA ILE A 149 0.39 -7.03 12.99
C ILE A 149 0.59 -7.42 14.46
N THR A 150 1.70 -7.01 15.08
CA THR A 150 1.99 -7.28 16.49
C THR A 150 0.94 -6.65 17.41
N GLN A 151 0.47 -5.45 17.08
CA GLN A 151 -0.62 -4.78 17.81
C GLN A 151 -1.93 -5.58 17.72
N LEU A 152 -2.27 -6.11 16.54
CA LEU A 152 -3.45 -6.95 16.37
C LEU A 152 -3.39 -8.20 17.26
N PHE A 153 -2.26 -8.92 17.25
CA PHE A 153 -2.06 -10.09 18.12
C PHE A 153 -2.13 -9.74 19.61
N THR A 154 -1.52 -8.62 20.00
CA THR A 154 -1.50 -8.16 21.40
C THR A 154 -2.91 -7.80 21.88
N LYS A 155 -3.68 -7.11 21.05
CA LYS A 155 -5.07 -6.74 21.34
C LYS A 155 -5.92 -7.97 21.62
N ILE A 156 -5.88 -8.96 20.74
CA ILE A 156 -6.64 -10.22 20.90
C ILE A 156 -6.22 -10.98 22.16
N LYS A 157 -4.92 -11.03 22.47
CA LYS A 157 -4.43 -11.64 23.71
C LYS A 157 -4.96 -10.92 24.95
N GLN A 158 -5.02 -9.59 24.94
CA GLN A 158 -5.61 -8.79 26.03
C GLN A 158 -7.12 -9.04 26.19
N GLU A 159 -7.82 -9.32 25.10
CA GLU A 159 -9.25 -9.67 25.10
C GLU A 159 -9.53 -11.14 25.52
N GLY A 160 -8.49 -11.90 25.91
CA GLY A 160 -8.60 -13.27 26.40
C GLY A 160 -8.53 -14.34 25.31
N GLY A 161 -8.03 -13.98 24.13
CA GLY A 161 -7.83 -14.87 22.99
C GLY A 161 -9.10 -15.23 22.24
N ILE A 162 -8.93 -15.81 21.05
CA ILE A 162 -10.03 -16.22 20.16
C ILE A 162 -10.68 -17.50 20.71
N LYS A 163 -12.00 -17.46 20.94
CA LYS A 163 -12.74 -18.54 21.60
C LYS A 163 -13.62 -19.34 20.64
N ASN A 164 -13.95 -18.79 19.48
CA ASN A 164 -14.86 -19.41 18.53
C ASN A 164 -14.56 -19.01 17.09
N MET A 165 -15.18 -19.74 16.16
CA MET A 165 -14.98 -19.57 14.72
C MET A 165 -15.37 -18.18 14.19
N SER A 166 -16.40 -17.56 14.76
CA SER A 166 -16.84 -16.22 14.35
C SER A 166 -15.76 -15.17 14.66
N GLN A 167 -15.22 -15.21 15.88
CA GLN A 167 -14.10 -14.36 16.28
C GLN A 167 -12.86 -14.62 15.43
N TYR A 168 -12.57 -15.89 15.12
CA TYR A 168 -11.45 -16.26 14.26
C TYR A 168 -11.58 -15.64 12.87
N LYS A 169 -12.76 -15.73 12.23
CA LYS A 169 -12.99 -15.16 10.89
C LYS A 169 -12.82 -13.65 10.86
N VAL A 170 -13.32 -12.93 11.86
CA VAL A 170 -13.16 -11.47 11.95
C VAL A 170 -11.68 -11.13 12.12
N PHE A 171 -10.99 -11.78 13.05
CA PHE A 171 -9.56 -11.59 13.29
C PHE A 171 -8.72 -11.88 12.04
N PHE A 172 -8.96 -13.03 11.39
CA PHE A 172 -8.22 -13.45 10.21
C PHE A 172 -8.44 -12.49 9.04
N GLY A 173 -9.67 -11.99 8.88
CA GLY A 173 -9.98 -10.95 7.89
C GLY A 173 -9.20 -9.65 8.13
N GLU A 174 -9.10 -9.20 9.40
CA GLU A 174 -8.27 -8.03 9.74
C GLU A 174 -6.78 -8.29 9.48
N TYR A 175 -6.28 -9.46 9.88
CA TYR A 175 -4.89 -9.88 9.64
C TYR A 175 -4.54 -9.89 8.15
N GLU A 176 -5.35 -10.54 7.31
CA GLU A 176 -5.17 -10.61 5.86
C GLU A 176 -5.19 -9.21 5.23
N PHE A 177 -6.09 -8.34 5.70
CA PHE A 177 -6.17 -6.96 5.22
C PHE A 177 -4.90 -6.15 5.55
N ILE A 178 -4.35 -6.32 6.75
CA ILE A 178 -3.09 -5.68 7.17
C ILE A 178 -1.91 -6.20 6.34
N ILE A 179 -1.77 -7.53 6.19
CA ILE A 179 -0.69 -8.15 5.41
C ILE A 179 -0.76 -7.69 3.95
N THR A 180 -1.94 -7.72 3.34
CA THR A 180 -2.16 -7.28 1.96
C THR A 180 -1.77 -5.81 1.78
N TYR A 181 -2.15 -4.95 2.74
CA TYR A 181 -1.74 -3.55 2.72
C TYR A 181 -0.22 -3.40 2.80
N LEU A 182 0.44 -4.05 3.77
CA LEU A 182 1.87 -3.92 3.97
C LEU A 182 2.68 -4.44 2.78
N LYS A 183 2.24 -5.53 2.14
CA LYS A 183 2.82 -6.05 0.89
C LYS A 183 2.64 -5.07 -0.27
N ARG A 184 1.42 -4.55 -0.48
CA ARG A 184 1.09 -3.61 -1.56
C ARG A 184 1.98 -2.37 -1.52
N TYR A 185 2.22 -1.84 -0.32
CA TYR A 185 3.07 -0.65 -0.13
C TYR A 185 4.55 -0.98 0.10
N GLN A 186 4.95 -2.24 -0.10
CA GLN A 186 6.34 -2.72 -0.01
C GLN A 186 7.00 -2.50 1.37
N TYR A 187 6.19 -2.42 2.43
CA TYR A 187 6.71 -2.46 3.80
C TYR A 187 7.27 -3.85 4.14
N ILE A 188 6.70 -4.89 3.52
CA ILE A 188 7.12 -6.29 3.65
C ILE A 188 7.32 -6.85 2.23
N GLN A 189 8.42 -7.58 2.02
CA GLN A 189 8.77 -8.17 0.70
C GLN A 189 8.67 -9.70 0.66
N ALA A 190 8.61 -10.36 1.82
CA ALA A 190 8.55 -11.81 1.93
C ALA A 190 7.24 -12.26 2.57
N ASP A 191 6.85 -13.51 2.33
CA ASP A 191 5.79 -14.15 3.09
C ASP A 191 6.29 -14.40 4.52
N ILE A 192 5.95 -13.48 5.42
CA ILE A 192 6.26 -13.63 6.84
C ILE A 192 5.29 -14.66 7.42
N ASN A 193 5.84 -15.77 7.92
CA ASN A 193 5.10 -16.77 8.66
C ASN A 193 4.73 -16.21 10.04
N HIS A 194 3.44 -16.16 10.35
CA HIS A 194 2.92 -15.78 11.66
C HIS A 194 2.08 -16.90 12.31
N ASN A 195 2.32 -18.17 11.92
CA ASN A 195 1.54 -19.31 12.39
C ASN A 195 1.64 -19.48 13.91
N GLU A 196 2.82 -19.26 14.48
CA GLU A 196 3.06 -19.31 15.93
C GLU A 196 2.25 -18.24 16.66
N GLU A 197 2.29 -16.99 16.18
CA GLU A 197 1.54 -15.89 16.77
C GLU A 197 0.04 -16.07 16.60
N MET A 198 -0.38 -16.66 15.48
CA MET A 198 -1.77 -16.99 15.19
C MET A 198 -2.29 -18.12 16.07
N LEU A 199 -1.49 -19.15 16.34
CA LEU A 199 -1.85 -20.17 17.32
C LEU A 199 -1.91 -19.57 18.73
N ALA A 200 -0.92 -18.75 19.08
CA ALA A 200 -0.84 -18.10 20.39
C ALA A 200 -1.94 -17.04 20.63
N SER A 201 -2.66 -16.60 19.60
CA SER A 201 -3.79 -15.66 19.74
C SER A 201 -5.11 -16.36 20.06
N LEU A 202 -5.17 -17.69 19.90
CA LEU A 202 -6.33 -18.49 20.30
C LEU A 202 -6.41 -18.58 21.84
N SER A 203 -7.60 -18.81 22.38
CA SER A 203 -7.75 -19.09 23.81
C SER A 203 -7.15 -20.45 24.17
N SER A 204 -6.68 -20.62 25.41
CA SER A 204 -6.00 -21.84 25.86
C SER A 204 -6.79 -23.12 25.57
N ASN A 205 -8.12 -23.10 25.79
CA ASN A 205 -9.00 -24.24 25.54
C ASN A 205 -9.02 -24.62 24.04
N VAL A 206 -9.03 -23.62 23.16
CA VAL A 206 -9.03 -23.82 21.70
C VAL A 206 -7.67 -24.32 21.23
N GLN A 207 -6.58 -23.72 21.75
CA GLN A 207 -5.21 -24.19 21.47
C GLN A 207 -5.05 -25.68 21.82
N GLU A 208 -5.42 -26.07 23.05
CA GLU A 208 -5.31 -27.47 23.49
C GLU A 208 -6.14 -28.43 22.63
N SER A 209 -7.33 -28.00 22.20
CA SER A 209 -8.19 -28.81 21.33
C SER A 209 -7.54 -29.02 19.96
N ILE A 210 -7.00 -27.94 19.38
CA ILE A 210 -6.28 -28.00 18.10
C ILE A 210 -5.03 -28.86 18.21
N PHE A 211 -4.22 -28.70 19.26
CA PHE A 211 -3.03 -29.54 19.47
C PHE A 211 -3.40 -31.03 19.58
N LYS A 212 -4.48 -31.37 20.29
CA LYS A 212 -4.97 -32.75 20.38
C LYS A 212 -5.37 -33.32 19.01
N GLU A 213 -6.08 -32.54 18.19
CA GLU A 213 -6.44 -32.96 16.83
C GLU A 213 -5.21 -33.08 15.92
N MET A 214 -4.29 -32.12 15.97
CA MET A 214 -3.07 -32.16 15.17
C MET A 214 -2.18 -33.37 15.49
N ILE A 215 -2.08 -33.77 16.76
CA ILE A 215 -1.36 -34.99 17.17
C ILE A 215 -2.08 -36.23 16.64
N LYS A 216 -3.41 -36.28 16.76
CA LYS A 216 -4.22 -37.41 16.29
C LYS A 216 -4.10 -37.60 14.77
N ASP A 217 -4.09 -36.51 14.02
CA ASP A 217 -4.05 -36.54 12.56
C ASP A 217 -2.63 -36.55 12.00
N ASN A 218 -1.61 -36.64 12.87
CA ASN A 218 -0.18 -36.62 12.51
C ASN A 218 0.22 -35.41 11.64
N ALA A 219 -0.42 -34.27 11.88
CA ALA A 219 -0.27 -33.04 11.09
C ALA A 219 0.92 -32.17 11.55
N MET A 220 1.50 -32.47 12.72
CA MET A 220 2.67 -31.75 13.24
C MET A 220 3.95 -32.29 12.58
N VAL A 221 4.65 -31.43 11.84
CA VAL A 221 5.93 -31.78 11.20
C VAL A 221 7.05 -31.63 12.22
N GLN A 222 7.89 -32.65 12.37
CA GLN A 222 9.03 -32.59 13.28
C GLN A 222 10.18 -31.82 12.64
N ALA A 223 10.74 -30.86 13.39
CA ALA A 223 11.94 -30.13 13.03
C ALA A 223 13.20 -30.99 13.27
N LEU A 224 14.32 -30.59 12.67
CA LEU A 224 15.59 -31.31 12.75
C LEU A 224 16.17 -31.40 14.17
N ASP A 225 15.78 -30.50 15.06
CA ASP A 225 16.14 -30.47 16.47
C ASP A 225 15.14 -31.21 17.38
N GLY A 226 14.13 -31.87 16.79
CA GLY A 226 13.07 -32.56 17.51
C GLY A 226 11.90 -31.68 17.94
N GLY A 227 11.92 -30.36 17.64
CA GLY A 227 10.77 -29.48 17.81
C GLY A 227 9.62 -29.78 16.85
N TYR A 228 8.50 -29.06 16.98
CA TYR A 228 7.36 -29.18 16.07
C TYR A 228 7.15 -27.89 15.29
N ILE A 229 6.96 -28.02 13.97
CA ILE A 229 6.61 -26.93 13.08
C ILE A 229 5.09 -26.83 13.03
N ILE A 230 4.55 -25.67 13.38
CA ILE A 230 3.11 -25.42 13.37
C ILE A 230 2.65 -25.22 11.91
N PRO A 231 1.74 -26.08 11.41
CA PRO A 231 1.22 -25.94 10.06
C PRO A 231 0.37 -24.68 9.92
N ARG A 232 0.14 -24.26 8.68
CA ARG A 232 -0.64 -23.05 8.40
C ARG A 232 -2.09 -23.25 8.83
N LEU A 233 -2.57 -22.38 9.71
CA LEU A 233 -3.94 -22.43 10.26
C LEU A 233 -5.01 -21.91 9.28
N GLU A 234 -4.77 -21.96 7.97
CA GLU A 234 -5.66 -21.36 6.95
C GLU A 234 -7.08 -21.94 6.94
N ILE A 235 -7.27 -23.12 7.53
CA ILE A 235 -8.53 -23.84 7.54
C ILE A 235 -8.62 -24.58 8.88
N LEU A 236 -9.29 -23.95 9.84
CA LEU A 236 -9.93 -24.62 10.98
C LEU A 236 -11.43 -24.31 10.93
#